data_AF-A0A938VL47-F1
#
_entry.id   AF-A0A938VL47-F1
#
_cell.length_a   1.000
_cell.length_b   1.000
_cell.length_c   1.000
_cell.angle_alpha   90.00
_cell.angle_beta   90.00
_cell.angle_gamma   90.00
#
_symmetry.space_group_name_H-M   'P 1'
#
loop_
_entity.id
_entity.type
_entity.pdbx_description
1 polymer ?
#
loop_
_entity_poly.entity_id
_entity_poly.type
_entity_poly.pdbx_seq_one_letter_code
_entity_poly.pdbx_strand_id
1 'polypeptide(L)' 'MRTIRQTATFKATPQDVYDALMDSAKHAAFSGSAAAIGPGVGDAFSAHDGYITGAHLALIPGKKIVQAW' A
#
# COMPACT_ATOMS: atom_id res chain seq x y z
N MET A 1 14.36 -17.75 -2.88
CA MET A 1 13.21 -16.84 -2.69
C MET A 1 11.95 -17.68 -2.55
N ARG A 2 11.05 -17.38 -1.62
CA ARG A 2 9.79 -18.12 -1.43
C ARG A 2 8.62 -17.17 -1.59
N THR A 3 7.55 -17.65 -2.23
CA THR A 3 6.31 -16.87 -2.37
C THR A 3 5.52 -16.93 -1.07
N ILE A 4 5.18 -15.76 -0.53
CA ILE A 4 4.24 -15.63 0.60
C ILE A 4 2.84 -15.37 0.02
N ARG A 5 1.84 -16.10 0.51
CA ARG A 5 0.43 -15.91 0.15
C ARG A 5 -0.41 -15.78 1.41
N GLN A 6 -1.13 -14.66 1.52
CA GLN A 6 -2.04 -14.38 2.62
C GLN A 6 -3.37 -13.90 2.06
N THR A 7 -4.46 -14.25 2.74
CA THR A 7 -5.82 -13.84 2.39
C THR A 7 -6.52 -13.39 3.67
N ALA A 8 -7.15 -12.21 3.63
CA ALA A 8 -7.96 -11.66 4.70
C ALA A 8 -9.24 -11.05 4.12
N THR A 9 -10.32 -11.04 4.91
CA THR A 9 -11.59 -10.40 4.54
C THR A 9 -11.89 -9.30 5.53
N PHE A 10 -12.25 -8.12 5.03
CA PHE A 10 -12.54 -6.94 5.83
C PHE A 10 -13.99 -6.49 5.62
N LYS A 11 -14.64 -5.97 6.66
CA LYS A 11 -15.95 -5.32 6.56
C LYS A 11 -15.75 -3.87 6.10
N ALA A 12 -15.30 -3.70 4.86
CA ALA A 12 -15.01 -2.42 4.24
C ALA A 12 -15.26 -2.50 2.73
N THR A 13 -15.38 -1.35 2.06
CA THR A 13 -15.44 -1.36 0.60
C THR A 13 -14.05 -1.63 0.00
N PRO A 14 -13.95 -2.16 -1.23
CA PRO A 14 -12.66 -2.30 -1.90
C PRO A 14 -11.88 -0.99 -2.03
N GLN A 15 -12.58 0.15 -2.16
CA GLN A 15 -11.95 1.46 -2.22
C GLN A 15 -11.35 1.86 -0.86
N ASP A 16 -12.02 1.58 0.26
CA ASP A 16 -11.48 1.88 1.58
C ASP A 16 -10.17 1.13 1.85
N VAL A 17 -10.11 -0.16 1.45
CA VAL A 17 -8.89 -0.96 1.59
C VAL A 17 -7.78 -0.44 0.68
N TYR A 18 -8.11 -0.08 -0.56
CA TYR A 18 -7.16 0.50 -1.49
C TYR A 18 -6.58 1.81 -0.94
N ASP A 19 -7.45 2.71 -0.48
CA ASP A 19 -7.06 4.00 0.08
C ASP A 19 -6.24 3.85 1.36
N ALA A 20 -6.58 2.90 2.22
CA ALA A 20 -5.76 2.61 3.41
C ALA A 20 -4.31 2.32 3.01
N LEU A 21 -4.10 1.57 1.92
CA LEU A 21 -2.78 1.20 1.45
C LEU A 21 -2.08 2.28 0.60
N MET A 22 -2.81 3.16 -0.09
CA MET A 22 -2.26 4.11 -1.07
C MET A 22 -2.26 5.58 -0.62
N ASP A 23 -3.02 5.93 0.41
CA ASP A 23 -3.00 7.28 1.00
C ASP A 23 -2.04 7.31 2.19
N SER A 24 -1.11 8.26 2.19
CA SER A 24 -0.05 8.33 3.21
C SER A 24 -0.61 8.55 4.62
N ALA A 25 -1.64 9.38 4.77
CA ALA A 25 -2.23 9.68 6.07
C ALA A 25 -3.05 8.49 6.60
N LYS A 26 -3.84 7.84 5.73
CA LYS A 26 -4.59 6.63 6.10
C LYS A 26 -3.64 5.47 6.43
N HIS A 27 -2.57 5.29 5.65
CA HIS A 27 -1.57 4.25 5.89
C HIS A 27 -0.87 4.45 7.23
N ALA A 28 -0.46 5.69 7.52
CA ALA A 28 0.14 6.02 8.81
C ALA A 28 -0.84 5.79 9.97
N ALA A 29 -2.12 6.13 9.79
CA ALA A 29 -3.13 5.97 10.83
C ALA A 29 -3.35 4.51 11.26
N PHE A 30 -3.36 3.54 10.33
CA PHE A 30 -3.57 2.13 10.70
C PHE A 30 -2.28 1.40 11.11
N SER A 31 -1.12 1.81 10.59
CA SER A 31 0.17 1.17 10.89
C SER A 31 0.82 1.71 12.17
N GLY A 32 0.48 2.93 12.59
CA GLY A 32 1.09 3.61 13.73
C GLY A 32 2.48 4.19 13.46
N SER A 33 2.95 4.16 12.21
CA SER A 33 4.26 4.66 11.77
C SER A 33 4.11 5.59 10.56
N ALA A 34 5.11 6.42 10.29
CA ALA A 34 5.09 7.30 9.12
C ALA A 34 5.10 6.51 7.79
N ALA A 35 4.39 7.06 6.80
CA ALA A 35 4.36 6.57 5.42
C ALA A 35 4.39 7.75 4.44
N ALA A 36 5.02 7.55 3.28
CA ALA A 36 5.00 8.47 2.16
C ALA A 36 4.76 7.67 0.88
N ILE A 37 3.63 7.87 0.21
CA ILE A 37 3.18 7.02 -0.89
C ILE A 37 2.90 7.89 -2.11
N GLY A 38 3.61 7.60 -3.20
CA GLY A 38 3.40 8.26 -4.49
C GLY A 38 2.06 7.86 -5.11
N PRO A 39 1.34 8.79 -5.76
CA PRO A 39 0.00 8.53 -6.29
C PRO A 39 -0.01 7.73 -7.60
N GLY A 40 1.12 7.65 -8.30
CA GLY A 40 1.22 7.14 -9.68
C GLY A 40 2.00 5.84 -9.84
N VAL A 41 1.82 5.21 -11.00
CA VAL A 41 2.67 4.11 -11.44
C VAL A 41 4.07 4.65 -11.74
N GLY A 42 5.10 3.99 -11.24
CA GLY A 42 6.50 4.42 -11.29
C GLY A 42 6.93 5.26 -10.09
N ASP A 43 5.99 5.82 -9.34
CA ASP A 43 6.33 6.59 -8.14
C ASP A 43 6.82 5.68 -7.01
N ALA A 44 7.68 6.25 -6.17
CA ALA A 44 8.20 5.59 -4.99
C ALA A 44 7.20 5.60 -3.82
N PHE A 45 7.38 4.67 -2.89
CA PHE A 45 6.72 4.70 -1.60
C PHE A 45 7.68 4.33 -0.47
N SER A 46 7.37 4.77 0.75
CA SER A 46 7.96 4.31 1.99
C SER A 46 6.92 4.10 3.09
N ALA A 47 7.18 3.15 3.98
CA ALA A 47 6.33 2.84 5.15
C ALA A 47 7.17 2.39 6.35
N HIS A 48 6.54 2.31 7.53
CA HIS A 48 7.20 1.96 8.79
C HIS A 48 8.44 2.82 9.07
N ASP A 49 8.26 4.14 9.06
CA ASP A 49 9.32 5.11 9.37
C ASP A 49 10.53 5.02 8.42
N GLY A 50 10.26 4.64 7.16
CA GLY A 50 11.25 4.54 6.09
C GLY A 50 11.97 3.19 5.99
N TYR A 51 11.64 2.21 6.84
CA TYR A 51 12.21 0.85 6.75
C TYR A 51 11.79 0.13 5.47
N ILE A 52 10.53 0.27 5.09
CA ILE A 52 9.94 -0.30 3.88
C ILE A 52 10.08 0.75 2.77
N THR A 53 10.70 0.42 1.64
CA THR A 53 10.76 1.30 0.46
C THR A 53 10.54 0.50 -0.82
N GLY A 54 9.97 1.14 -1.84
CA GLY A 54 9.71 0.47 -3.12
C GLY A 54 9.11 1.40 -4.16
N ALA A 55 8.54 0.82 -5.22
CA ALA A 55 7.86 1.57 -6.28
C ALA A 55 6.60 0.86 -6.79
N HIS A 56 5.64 1.64 -7.29
CA HIS A 56 4.41 1.13 -7.88
C HIS A 56 4.62 0.63 -9.31
N LEU A 57 4.26 -0.62 -9.58
CA LEU A 57 4.34 -1.22 -10.93
C LEU A 57 3.01 -1.18 -11.67
N ALA A 58 1.89 -1.27 -10.94
CA ALA A 58 0.54 -1.13 -11.50
C ALA A 58 -0.46 -0.74 -10.42
N LEU A 59 -1.35 0.19 -10.74
CA LEU A 59 -2.38 0.71 -9.85
C LEU A 59 -3.74 0.67 -10.56
N ILE A 60 -4.70 -0.04 -9.97
CA ILE A 60 -6.10 -0.05 -10.39
C ILE A 60 -6.94 0.31 -9.16
N PRO A 61 -7.44 1.56 -9.06
CA PRO A 61 -8.19 2.03 -7.91
C PRO A 61 -9.30 1.08 -7.47
N GLY A 62 -9.35 0.79 -6.17
CA GLY A 62 -10.33 -0.08 -5.55
C GLY A 62 -10.26 -1.55 -5.98
N LYS A 63 -9.20 -1.99 -6.68
CA LYS A 63 -9.11 -3.36 -7.24
C LYS A 63 -7.75 -4.03 -7.06
N LYS A 64 -6.66 -3.35 -7.40
CA LYS A 64 -5.33 -3.98 -7.47
C LYS A 64 -4.19 -2.99 -7.28
N ILE A 65 -3.21 -3.40 -6.47
CA ILE A 65 -1.92 -2.74 -6.30
C ILE A 65 -0.84 -3.77 -6.62
N VAL A 66 0.16 -3.39 -7.41
CA VAL A 66 1.37 -4.17 -7.63
C VAL A 66 2.57 -3.27 -7.31
N GLN A 67 3.43 -3.74 -6.42
CA GLN A 67 4.60 -3.01 -5.95
C GLN A 67 5.85 -3.89 -6.10
N ALA A 68 6.98 -3.26 -6.38
CA ALA A 68 8.29 -3.82 -6.12
C ALA A 68 8.69 -3.41 -4.70
N TRP A 69 9.03 -4.39 -3.87
CA TRP A 69 9.46 -4.23 -2.48
C TRP A 69 10.64 -5.15 -2.20
#